data_AF-A0A2V9G8S1-F1
#
_entry.id   AF-A0A2V9G8S1-F1
#
_cell.length_a   1.000
_cell.length_b   1.000
_cell.length_c   1.000
_cell.angle_alpha   90.00
_cell.angle_beta   90.00
_cell.angle_gamma   90.00
#
_symmetry.space_group_name_H-M   'P 1'
#
loop_
_entity.id
_entity.type
_entity.pdbx_description
1 polymer ?
#
loop_
_entity_poly.entity_id
_entity_poly.type
_entity_poly.pdbx_seq_one_letter_code
_entity_poly.pdbx_strand_id
1 'polypeptide(L)'
;MKSVLAPEQLEALRRLGTCAVSNAVETFEVRLHNAGFADASIRCIFADLPPTVGYAATARVRTSVPPMHGHNYFDRTDWWNAILKIPAPRVVVVEDVEKRPGFGSLVGEVHANILRALGCVAVVTNGAVRDLPQVRSTGFQFFAGNVAVSHAYAHVFQFGTPVEIGGLRIEPG
;
A
#
# COMPACT_ATOMS: atom_id res chain seq x y z
N MET A 1 -7.94 -17.59 12.14
CA MET A 1 -8.37 -16.36 11.44
C MET A 1 -8.01 -15.19 12.32
N LYS A 2 -7.31 -14.17 11.79
CA LYS A 2 -7.19 -12.90 12.53
C LYS A 2 -8.60 -12.31 12.68
N SER A 3 -9.00 -11.96 13.90
CA SER A 3 -10.30 -11.35 14.16
C SER A 3 -10.36 -9.96 13.54
N VAL A 4 -11.43 -9.66 12.80
CA VAL A 4 -11.69 -8.29 12.31
C VAL A 4 -11.95 -7.40 13.52
N LEU A 5 -11.25 -6.28 13.59
CA LEU A 5 -11.43 -5.25 14.62
C LEU A 5 -12.79 -4.57 14.47
N ALA A 6 -13.38 -4.22 15.61
CA ALA A 6 -14.59 -3.40 15.65
C ALA A 6 -14.31 -1.98 15.10
N PRO A 7 -15.32 -1.30 14.51
CA PRO A 7 -15.15 0.06 13.98
C PRO A 7 -14.56 1.04 14.99
N GLU A 8 -14.94 0.95 16.25
CA GLU A 8 -14.46 1.83 17.32
C GLU A 8 -12.97 1.63 17.61
N GLN A 9 -12.47 0.39 17.46
CA GLN A 9 -11.05 0.08 17.61
C GLN A 9 -10.23 0.66 16.45
N LEU A 10 -10.75 0.57 15.22
CA LEU A 10 -10.12 1.18 14.05
C LEU A 10 -10.03 2.69 14.19
N GLU A 11 -11.11 3.34 14.65
CA GLU A 11 -11.13 4.79 14.90
C GLU A 11 -10.20 5.20 16.04
N ALA A 12 -10.08 4.39 17.10
CA ALA A 12 -9.12 4.63 18.18
C ALA A 12 -7.67 4.57 17.65
N LEU A 13 -7.33 3.57 16.85
CA LEU A 13 -6.01 3.46 16.22
C LEU A 13 -5.72 4.63 15.28
N ARG A 14 -6.73 5.11 14.55
CA ARG A 14 -6.59 6.24 13.62
C ARG A 14 -6.22 7.57 14.30
N ARG A 15 -6.44 7.69 15.60
CA ARG A 15 -6.07 8.87 16.40
C ARG A 15 -4.61 8.83 16.87
N LEU A 16 -3.92 7.70 16.70
CA LEU A 16 -2.54 7.52 17.14
C LEU A 16 -1.57 7.79 15.99
N GLY A 17 -0.45 8.45 16.30
CA GLY A 17 0.69 8.50 15.39
C GLY A 17 1.44 7.16 15.36
N THR A 18 2.17 6.89 14.27
CA THR A 18 2.92 5.63 14.10
C THR A 18 3.98 5.42 15.18
N CYS A 19 4.66 6.48 15.65
CA CYS A 19 5.60 6.37 16.76
C CYS A 19 4.93 5.98 18.07
N ALA A 20 3.71 6.48 18.35
CA ALA A 20 2.97 6.09 19.54
C ALA A 20 2.57 4.61 19.48
N VAL A 21 2.19 4.11 18.30
CA VAL A 21 1.91 2.69 18.08
C VAL A 21 3.18 1.83 18.23
N SER A 22 4.33 2.25 17.69
CA SER A 22 5.62 1.54 17.86
C SER A 22 6.00 1.45 19.33
N ASN A 23 6.00 2.59 20.03
CA ASN A 23 6.32 2.64 21.45
C ASN A 23 5.39 1.75 22.28
N ALA A 24 4.09 1.70 21.95
CA ALA A 24 3.15 0.81 22.62
C ALA A 24 3.49 -0.67 22.37
N VAL A 25 3.79 -1.04 21.11
CA VAL A 25 4.20 -2.41 20.74
C VAL A 25 5.47 -2.84 21.51
N GLU A 26 6.44 -1.94 21.66
CA GLU A 26 7.65 -2.14 22.46
C GLU A 26 7.34 -2.25 23.96
N THR A 27 6.56 -1.29 24.50
CA THR A 27 6.21 -1.23 25.93
C THR A 27 5.45 -2.47 26.40
N PHE A 28 4.59 -3.01 25.54
CA PHE A 28 3.82 -4.23 25.82
C PHE A 28 4.50 -5.51 25.33
N GLU A 29 5.75 -5.43 24.86
CA GLU A 29 6.57 -6.56 24.40
C GLU A 29 5.85 -7.46 23.38
N VAL A 30 5.01 -6.87 22.52
CA VAL A 30 4.16 -7.61 21.56
C VAL A 30 5.01 -8.28 20.47
N ARG A 31 6.17 -7.70 20.16
CA ARG A 31 7.18 -8.24 19.22
C ARG A 31 8.56 -7.62 19.53
N LEU A 32 9.61 -8.13 18.88
CA LEU A 32 10.97 -7.58 18.98
C LEU A 32 11.04 -6.12 18.53
N HIS A 33 11.92 -5.34 19.15
CA HIS A 33 12.05 -3.88 18.94
C HIS A 33 12.48 -3.50 17.52
N ASN A 34 13.03 -4.43 16.75
CA ASN A 34 13.48 -4.22 15.37
C ASN A 34 12.49 -4.76 14.33
N ALA A 35 11.25 -5.09 14.73
CA ALA A 35 10.25 -5.68 13.85
C ALA A 35 8.93 -4.89 13.86
N GLY A 36 8.17 -4.97 12.75
CA GLY A 36 6.81 -4.42 12.67
C GLY A 36 6.69 -3.01 12.10
N PHE A 37 7.76 -2.44 11.56
CA PHE A 37 7.77 -1.17 10.86
C PHE A 37 8.65 -1.27 9.61
N ALA A 38 8.36 -0.42 8.62
CA ALA A 38 9.21 -0.27 7.44
C ALA A 38 10.35 0.72 7.72
N ASP A 39 11.46 0.58 7.01
CA ASP A 39 12.59 1.49 7.08
C ASP A 39 12.30 2.87 6.44
N ALA A 40 13.29 3.76 6.50
CA ALA A 40 13.19 5.13 6.00
C ALA A 40 13.11 5.26 4.47
N SER A 41 13.19 4.16 3.71
CA SER A 41 13.02 4.21 2.25
C SER A 41 11.59 4.57 1.86
N ILE A 42 10.61 4.29 2.73
CA ILE A 42 9.19 4.55 2.49
C ILE A 42 8.79 5.88 3.13
N ARG A 43 8.29 6.80 2.31
CA ARG A 43 7.96 8.16 2.75
C ARG A 43 6.47 8.43 2.67
N CYS A 44 5.93 9.11 3.67
CA CYS A 44 4.60 9.72 3.59
C CYS A 44 4.63 10.87 2.59
N ILE A 45 3.81 10.80 1.54
CA ILE A 45 3.80 11.79 0.46
C ILE A 45 2.90 12.97 0.82
N PHE A 46 1.78 12.74 1.50
CA PHE A 46 0.86 13.79 1.94
C PHE A 46 0.89 13.90 3.47
N ALA A 47 1.95 14.54 3.99
CA ALA A 47 2.17 14.67 5.44
C ALA A 47 1.08 15.47 6.17
N ASP A 48 0.27 16.23 5.45
CA ASP A 48 -0.85 17.01 5.97
C ASP A 48 -2.15 16.22 6.13
N LEU A 49 -2.24 15.02 5.53
CA LEU A 49 -3.38 14.13 5.74
C LEU A 49 -3.27 13.39 7.09
N PRO A 50 -4.39 13.06 7.74
CA PRO A 50 -4.37 12.37 9.02
C PRO A 50 -3.79 10.95 8.93
N PRO A 51 -3.39 10.35 10.06
CA PRO A 51 -2.99 8.95 10.12
C PRO A 51 -4.02 8.03 9.46
N THR A 52 -3.52 6.97 8.83
CA THR A 52 -4.34 6.00 8.10
C THR A 52 -4.18 4.62 8.71
N VAL A 53 -5.30 3.92 8.86
CA VAL A 53 -5.38 2.55 9.37
C VAL A 53 -6.21 1.73 8.41
N GLY A 54 -5.79 0.49 8.15
CA GLY A 54 -6.57 -0.46 7.37
C GLY A 54 -5.87 -1.80 7.22
N TYR A 55 -6.62 -2.78 6.72
CA TYR A 55 -6.15 -4.14 6.48
C TYR A 55 -5.35 -4.22 5.19
N ALA A 56 -4.30 -5.04 5.17
CA ALA A 56 -3.37 -5.10 4.05
C ALA A 56 -3.98 -5.89 2.88
N ALA A 57 -4.14 -5.25 1.73
CA ALA A 57 -4.44 -5.89 0.45
C ALA A 57 -3.16 -5.91 -0.41
N THR A 58 -2.48 -7.05 -0.46
CA THR A 58 -1.13 -7.14 -1.03
C THR A 58 -1.11 -7.47 -2.52
N ALA A 59 -0.17 -6.87 -3.25
CA ALA A 59 0.07 -7.13 -4.66
C ALA A 59 1.56 -6.98 -5.01
N ARG A 60 2.00 -7.67 -6.06
CA ARG A 60 3.32 -7.49 -6.66
C ARG A 60 3.21 -7.01 -8.09
N VAL A 61 4.12 -6.10 -8.42
CA VAL A 61 4.21 -5.47 -9.72
C VAL A 61 5.62 -5.55 -10.27
N ARG A 62 5.72 -5.39 -11.59
CA ARG A 62 6.92 -4.97 -12.27
C ARG A 62 6.62 -3.70 -13.03
N THR A 63 7.56 -2.76 -13.02
CA THR A 63 7.36 -1.47 -13.68
C THR A 63 8.35 -1.19 -14.79
N SER A 64 9.55 -1.78 -14.76
CA SER A 64 10.59 -1.58 -15.78
C SER A 64 10.65 -2.66 -16.87
N VAL A 65 10.00 -3.80 -16.69
CA VAL A 65 10.03 -4.92 -17.64
C VAL A 65 8.61 -5.17 -18.17
N PRO A 66 8.44 -5.43 -19.48
CA PRO A 66 7.12 -5.76 -20.04
C PRO A 66 6.60 -7.12 -19.50
N PRO A 67 5.28 -7.32 -19.46
CA PRO A 67 4.68 -8.59 -19.07
C PRO A 67 5.06 -9.71 -20.05
N MET A 68 5.30 -10.92 -19.53
CA MET A 68 5.67 -12.10 -20.34
C MET A 68 4.51 -12.68 -21.17
N HIS A 69 3.27 -12.53 -20.70
CA HIS A 69 2.06 -13.00 -21.39
C HIS A 69 0.91 -12.00 -21.14
N GLY A 70 0.09 -11.74 -22.17
CA GLY A 70 -1.11 -10.91 -22.08
C GLY A 70 -0.90 -9.43 -22.42
N HIS A 71 -2.03 -8.71 -22.50
CA HIS A 71 -2.15 -7.32 -22.92
C HIS A 71 -1.74 -6.32 -21.83
N ASN A 72 -1.60 -5.05 -22.24
CA ASN A 72 -1.21 -3.88 -21.43
C ASN A 72 -1.90 -3.81 -20.05
N TYR A 73 -1.31 -3.00 -19.15
CA TYR A 73 -1.77 -2.63 -17.79
C TYR A 73 -3.29 -2.56 -17.52
N PHE A 74 -4.12 -2.27 -18.52
CA PHE A 74 -5.56 -2.06 -18.39
C PHE A 74 -6.40 -3.36 -18.28
N ASP A 75 -5.87 -4.52 -18.67
CA ASP A 75 -6.69 -5.74 -18.87
C ASP A 75 -6.70 -6.72 -17.67
N ARG A 76 -6.02 -6.41 -16.57
CA ARG A 76 -5.95 -7.25 -15.37
C ARG A 76 -6.73 -6.65 -14.21
N THR A 77 -8.04 -6.87 -14.22
CA THR A 77 -8.97 -6.47 -13.13
C THR A 77 -9.23 -7.61 -12.14
N ASP A 78 -8.65 -8.79 -12.37
CA ASP A 78 -8.80 -10.00 -11.55
C ASP A 78 -8.39 -9.79 -10.08
N TRP A 79 -7.39 -8.95 -9.84
CA TRP A 79 -6.92 -8.65 -8.49
C TRP A 79 -7.88 -7.77 -7.68
N TRP A 80 -8.81 -7.03 -8.29
CA TRP A 80 -9.83 -6.26 -7.56
C TRP A 80 -10.73 -7.18 -6.73
N ASN A 81 -11.06 -8.35 -7.27
CA ASN A 81 -11.81 -9.38 -6.53
C ASN A 81 -11.04 -9.88 -5.31
N ALA A 82 -9.71 -9.85 -5.34
CA ALA A 82 -8.89 -10.21 -4.19
C ALA A 82 -8.86 -9.10 -3.13
N ILE A 83 -8.79 -7.82 -3.55
CA ILE A 83 -8.93 -6.67 -2.63
C ILE A 83 -10.24 -6.77 -1.87
N LEU A 84 -11.34 -7.09 -2.56
CA LEU A 84 -12.67 -7.18 -1.97
C LEU A 84 -12.83 -8.30 -0.94
N LYS A 85 -11.93 -9.30 -0.92
CA LYS A 85 -11.89 -10.34 0.13
C LYS A 85 -11.30 -9.84 1.45
N ILE A 86 -10.57 -8.73 1.44
CA ILE A 86 -10.03 -8.10 2.65
C ILE A 86 -11.12 -7.20 3.27
N PRO A 87 -11.25 -7.11 4.61
CA PRO A 87 -12.20 -6.18 5.24
C PRO A 87 -11.86 -4.70 4.98
N ALA A 88 -12.86 -3.82 4.97
CA ALA A 88 -12.66 -2.37 4.95
C ALA A 88 -12.38 -1.82 6.36
N PRO A 89 -11.65 -0.70 6.52
CA PRO A 89 -10.91 0.03 5.49
C PRO A 89 -9.64 -0.73 5.07
N ARG A 90 -9.24 -0.58 3.80
CA ARG A 90 -8.10 -1.32 3.21
C ARG A 90 -6.91 -0.42 2.93
N VAL A 91 -5.71 -0.94 3.08
CA VAL A 91 -4.48 -0.33 2.56
C VAL A 91 -3.92 -1.26 1.51
N VAL A 92 -3.80 -0.78 0.27
CA VAL A 92 -3.16 -1.57 -0.79
C VAL A 92 -1.66 -1.52 -0.56
N VAL A 93 -1.02 -2.69 -0.50
CA VAL A 93 0.43 -2.80 -0.29
C VAL A 93 1.03 -3.41 -1.54
N VAL A 94 1.79 -2.59 -2.29
CA VAL A 94 2.32 -2.94 -3.60
C VAL A 94 3.83 -3.05 -3.56
N GLU A 95 4.35 -4.25 -3.75
CA GLU A 95 5.77 -4.50 -3.91
C GLU A 95 6.15 -4.46 -5.40
N ASP A 96 6.98 -3.50 -5.78
CA ASP A 96 7.70 -3.51 -7.05
C ASP A 96 8.94 -4.40 -6.89
N VAL A 97 8.93 -5.56 -7.54
CA VAL A 97 9.94 -6.62 -7.38
C VAL A 97 11.17 -6.40 -8.27
N GLU A 98 11.24 -5.27 -8.96
CA GLU A 98 12.39 -4.93 -9.80
C GLU A 98 13.64 -4.70 -8.97
N LYS A 99 14.82 -4.95 -9.57
CA LYS A 99 16.12 -4.74 -8.89
C LYS A 99 16.30 -3.29 -8.43
N ARG A 100 15.67 -2.35 -9.14
CA ARG A 100 15.56 -0.94 -8.79
C ARG A 100 14.08 -0.56 -8.85
N PRO A 101 13.34 -0.68 -7.74
CA PRO A 101 11.92 -0.35 -7.67
C PRO A 101 11.64 1.11 -8.08
N GLY A 102 10.44 1.35 -8.59
CA GLY A 102 9.93 2.71 -8.78
C GLY A 102 10.38 3.42 -10.06
N PHE A 103 10.74 2.66 -11.10
CA PHE A 103 10.96 3.22 -12.43
C PHE A 103 9.65 3.74 -13.06
N GLY A 104 8.56 3.00 -12.86
CA GLY A 104 7.19 3.42 -13.19
C GLY A 104 6.27 3.36 -11.98
N SER A 105 5.08 3.96 -12.10
CA SER A 105 4.05 3.93 -11.06
C SER A 105 2.84 3.12 -11.50
N LEU A 106 2.39 2.18 -10.66
CA LEU A 106 1.08 1.54 -10.77
C LEU A 106 -0.05 2.48 -10.30
N VAL A 107 0.21 3.35 -9.32
CA VAL A 107 -0.84 4.14 -8.67
C VAL A 107 -0.68 5.62 -8.98
N GLY A 108 -1.53 6.08 -9.89
CA GLY A 108 -1.83 7.49 -10.16
C GLY A 108 -3.28 7.81 -9.87
N GLU A 109 -3.79 8.91 -10.43
CA GLU A 109 -5.16 9.40 -10.18
C GLU A 109 -6.23 8.34 -10.47
N VAL A 110 -6.14 7.67 -11.62
CA VAL A 110 -7.14 6.67 -12.05
C VAL A 110 -7.19 5.50 -11.08
N HIS A 111 -6.04 4.91 -10.76
CA HIS A 111 -5.99 3.77 -9.83
C HIS A 111 -6.33 4.17 -8.40
N ALA A 112 -5.93 5.37 -7.95
CA ALA A 112 -6.34 5.85 -6.63
C ALA A 112 -7.87 5.93 -6.52
N ASN A 113 -8.56 6.45 -7.54
CA ASN A 113 -10.02 6.53 -7.54
C ASN A 113 -10.70 5.14 -7.59
N ILE A 114 -10.17 4.21 -8.38
CA ILE A 114 -10.65 2.81 -8.40
C ILE A 114 -10.48 2.19 -7.01
N LEU A 115 -9.29 2.32 -6.41
CA LEU A 115 -8.99 1.77 -5.08
C LEU A 115 -9.88 2.38 -4.00
N ARG A 116 -10.15 3.69 -4.06
CA ARG A 116 -11.13 4.36 -3.17
C ARG A 116 -12.53 3.77 -3.32
N ALA A 117 -12.99 3.54 -4.55
CA ALA A 117 -14.29 2.90 -4.79
C ALA A 117 -14.35 1.47 -4.22
N LEU A 118 -13.21 0.78 -4.14
CA LEU A 118 -13.06 -0.53 -3.48
C LEU A 118 -12.86 -0.44 -1.95
N GLY A 119 -13.05 0.74 -1.34
CA GLY A 119 -12.91 0.95 0.11
C GLY A 119 -11.46 0.99 0.61
N CYS A 120 -10.49 1.24 -0.28
CA CYS A 120 -9.12 1.49 0.10
C CYS A 120 -8.94 2.96 0.50
N VAL A 121 -8.12 3.18 1.52
CA VAL A 121 -7.85 4.51 2.08
C VAL A 121 -6.43 5.00 1.81
N ALA A 122 -5.52 4.08 1.46
CA ALA A 122 -4.14 4.40 1.10
C ALA A 122 -3.50 3.32 0.22
N VAL A 123 -2.35 3.68 -0.36
CA VAL A 123 -1.36 2.74 -0.90
C VAL A 123 -0.04 2.87 -0.15
N VAL A 124 0.61 1.74 0.09
CA VAL A 124 1.99 1.62 0.58
C VAL A 124 2.80 0.87 -0.47
N THR A 125 3.91 1.44 -0.95
CA THR A 125 4.75 0.80 -1.97
C THR A 125 6.23 1.14 -1.81
N ASN A 126 7.12 0.18 -2.08
CA ASN A 126 8.55 0.44 -2.27
C ASN A 126 8.86 1.05 -3.65
N GLY A 127 7.88 1.05 -4.56
CA GLY A 127 7.98 1.67 -5.87
C GLY A 127 7.51 3.11 -5.88
N ALA A 128 7.06 3.56 -7.06
CA ALA A 128 6.68 4.94 -7.30
C ALA A 128 5.17 5.17 -7.26
N VAL A 129 4.79 6.40 -6.93
CA VAL A 129 3.45 6.96 -7.11
C VAL A 129 3.47 8.15 -8.07
N ARG A 130 2.31 8.62 -8.53
CA ARG A 130 2.21 9.75 -9.49
C ARG A 130 0.92 10.55 -9.32
N ASP A 131 0.79 11.64 -10.08
CA ASP A 131 -0.41 12.52 -10.13
C ASP A 131 -0.80 13.09 -8.75
N LEU A 132 0.21 13.57 -8.01
CA LEU A 132 0.07 13.94 -6.60
C LEU A 132 -1.01 14.98 -6.32
N PRO A 133 -1.13 16.11 -7.06
CA PRO A 133 -2.15 17.11 -6.77
C PRO A 133 -3.58 16.56 -6.88
N GLN A 134 -3.84 15.76 -7.92
CA GLN A 134 -5.13 15.14 -8.16
C GLN A 134 -5.47 14.17 -7.02
N VAL A 135 -4.56 13.26 -6.69
CA VAL A 135 -4.77 12.28 -5.62
C VAL A 135 -4.92 12.96 -4.26
N ARG A 136 -4.11 13.97 -3.94
CA ARG A 136 -4.18 14.68 -2.65
C ARG A 136 -5.58 15.23 -2.38
N SER A 137 -6.24 15.78 -3.40
CA SER A 137 -7.60 16.33 -3.29
C SER A 137 -8.67 15.30 -2.88
N THR A 138 -8.38 14.02 -3.08
CA THR A 138 -9.29 12.91 -2.73
C THR A 138 -9.16 12.43 -1.28
N GLY A 139 -8.11 12.86 -0.57
CA GLY A 139 -7.77 12.36 0.77
C GLY A 139 -7.18 10.94 0.80
N PHE A 140 -6.87 10.35 -0.34
CA PHE A 140 -6.20 9.05 -0.42
C PHE A 140 -4.70 9.19 -0.13
N GLN A 141 -4.20 8.45 0.85
CA GLN A 141 -2.82 8.61 1.30
C GLN A 141 -1.85 7.76 0.47
N PHE A 142 -0.67 8.32 0.21
CA PHE A 142 0.44 7.68 -0.47
C PHE A 142 1.62 7.52 0.49
N PHE A 143 2.07 6.28 0.65
CA PHE A 143 3.38 5.96 1.24
C PHE A 143 4.22 5.27 0.16
N ALA A 144 5.32 5.89 -0.26
CA ALA A 144 6.05 5.46 -1.46
C ALA A 144 7.56 5.63 -1.33
N GLY A 145 8.32 4.87 -2.13
CA GLY A 145 9.77 5.04 -2.25
C GLY A 145 10.15 6.30 -3.02
N ASN A 146 9.42 6.61 -4.09
CA ASN A 146 9.64 7.78 -4.94
C ASN A 146 8.38 8.23 -5.70
N VAL A 147 8.54 9.27 -6.52
CA VAL A 147 7.52 9.77 -7.44
C VAL A 147 8.02 9.54 -8.88
N ALA A 148 7.15 9.07 -9.76
CA ALA A 148 7.44 8.87 -11.17
C ALA A 148 6.44 9.64 -12.05
N VAL A 149 6.85 9.94 -13.29
CA VAL A 149 6.00 10.62 -14.28
C VAL A 149 5.28 9.67 -15.23
N SER A 150 5.70 8.40 -15.26
CA SER A 150 5.20 7.39 -16.20
C SER A 150 4.74 6.13 -15.47
N HIS A 151 3.83 5.39 -16.10
CA HIS A 151 3.52 4.03 -15.70
C HIS A 151 4.63 3.06 -16.13
N ALA A 152 5.43 3.42 -17.13
CA ALA A 152 6.33 2.51 -17.83
C ALA A 152 5.59 1.21 -18.22
N TYR A 153 6.03 0.06 -17.75
CA TYR A 153 5.37 -1.23 -17.96
C TYR A 153 4.61 -1.72 -16.73
N ALA A 154 4.21 -0.82 -15.80
CA ALA A 154 3.51 -1.20 -14.57
C ALA A 154 2.41 -2.23 -14.85
N HIS A 155 2.53 -3.41 -14.24
CA HIS A 155 1.51 -4.45 -14.31
C HIS A 155 1.54 -5.28 -13.03
N VAL A 156 0.35 -5.65 -12.55
CA VAL A 156 0.18 -6.57 -11.43
C VAL A 156 0.29 -8.00 -11.98
N PHE A 157 1.15 -8.83 -11.37
CA PHE A 157 1.29 -10.24 -11.76
C PHE A 157 1.00 -11.23 -10.63
N GLN A 158 0.96 -10.78 -9.37
CA GLN A 158 0.65 -11.59 -8.20
C GLN A 158 -0.11 -10.77 -7.16
N PHE A 159 -1.07 -11.38 -6.47
CA PHE A 159 -1.89 -10.72 -5.44
C PHE A 159 -2.24 -11.69 -4.32
N GLY A 160 -2.55 -11.15 -3.13
CA GLY A 160 -2.99 -11.96 -1.98
C GLY A 160 -1.92 -12.87 -1.41
N THR A 161 -0.65 -12.59 -1.69
CA THR A 161 0.51 -13.26 -1.10
C THR A 161 1.34 -12.29 -0.27
N PRO A 162 2.15 -12.74 0.69
CA PRO A 162 3.07 -11.86 1.39
C PRO A 162 3.95 -11.05 0.45
N VAL A 163 4.23 -9.81 0.87
CA VAL A 163 5.08 -8.84 0.17
C VAL A 163 6.12 -8.27 1.12
N GLU A 164 7.19 -7.68 0.59
CA GLU A 164 8.22 -7.00 1.37
C GLU A 164 8.32 -5.52 0.98
N ILE A 165 8.23 -4.62 1.96
CA ILE A 165 8.28 -3.17 1.76
C ILE A 165 9.21 -2.54 2.81
N GLY A 166 10.31 -1.93 2.39
CA GLY A 166 11.26 -1.29 3.30
C GLY A 166 11.74 -2.21 4.42
N GLY A 167 12.08 -3.47 4.08
CA GLY A 167 12.49 -4.50 5.05
C GLY A 167 11.36 -5.08 5.91
N LEU A 168 10.11 -4.63 5.75
CA LEU A 168 8.95 -5.17 6.45
C LEU A 168 8.22 -6.19 5.58
N ARG A 169 8.16 -7.44 6.05
CA ARG A 169 7.27 -8.46 5.49
C ARG A 169 5.82 -8.23 5.93
N ILE A 170 4.91 -8.13 4.98
CA ILE A 170 3.49 -7.84 5.19
C ILE A 170 2.67 -8.99 4.61
N GLU A 171 1.87 -9.63 5.46
CA GLU A 171 0.90 -10.64 5.07
C GLU A 171 -0.45 -9.97 4.70
N PRO A 172 -1.24 -10.53 3.77
CA PRO A 172 -2.60 -10.06 3.53
C PRO A 172 -3.46 -10.17 4.80
N GLY A 173 -4.34 -9.18 5.03
CA GLY A 173 -5.21 -9.11 6.22
C GLY A 173 -4.57 -8.35 7.38
#